data_AF-A0A0E0A8N3-F1
#
_entry.id   AF-A0A0E0A8N3-F1
#
_cell.length_a   1.000
_cell.length_b   1.000
_cell.length_c   1.000
_cell.angle_alpha   90.00
_cell.angle_beta   90.00
_cell.angle_gamma   90.00
#
_symmetry.space_group_name_H-M   'P 1'
#
loop_
_entity.id
_entity.type
_entity.pdbx_description
1 polymer ?
#
loop_
_entity_poly.entity_id
_entity_poly.type
_entity_poly.pdbx_seq_one_letter_code
_entity_poly.pdbx_strand_id
1 'polypeptide(L)'
;MPAKGFSVYSVLGLSALPKSLKWQTSLAYGSAFSYCLPRVSSEAGFFTLSVPASDTAAAATFSFKPMGYFNDFWTWEIWPLFRQT
;
A
#
# COMPACT_ATOMS: atom_id res chain seq x y z
N MET A 1 -6.13 28.63 22.15
CA MET A 1 -5.56 27.34 22.57
C MET A 1 -4.52 26.94 21.53
N PRO A 2 -3.23 26.74 21.85
CA PRO A 2 -2.25 26.41 20.82
C PRO A 2 -2.46 24.96 20.38
N ALA A 3 -2.54 24.73 19.06
CA ALA A 3 -2.52 23.39 18.49
C ALA A 3 -1.16 22.74 18.86
N LYS A 4 -1.20 21.61 19.57
CA LYS A 4 0.01 20.79 19.80
C LYS A 4 0.55 20.39 18.42
N GLY A 5 1.76 20.86 18.09
CA GLY A 5 2.45 20.45 16.88
C GLY A 5 2.60 18.93 16.85
N PHE A 6 2.29 18.32 15.70
CA PHE A 6 2.49 16.89 15.47
C PHE A 6 3.95 16.64 15.08
N SER A 7 4.60 15.68 15.73
CA SER A 7 5.99 15.32 15.45
C SER A 7 6.06 13.93 14.82
N VAL A 8 6.67 13.86 13.63
CA VAL A 8 6.99 12.61 12.94
C VAL A 8 8.44 12.29 13.22
N TYR A 9 8.71 11.10 13.76
CA TYR A 9 10.07 10.68 14.14
C TYR A 9 10.78 9.86 13.05
N SER A 10 10.03 9.18 12.18
CA SER A 10 10.61 8.31 11.16
C SER A 10 9.62 8.02 10.03
N VAL A 11 10.15 7.52 8.91
CA VAL A 11 9.40 7.10 7.73
C VAL A 11 9.52 5.59 7.57
N LEU A 12 8.39 4.94 7.29
CA LEU A 12 8.32 3.49 7.04
C LEU A 12 8.21 3.24 5.53
N GLY A 13 9.21 2.58 4.95
CA GLY A 13 9.25 2.26 3.52
C GLY A 13 8.52 0.94 3.18
N LEU A 14 7.66 0.99 2.16
CA LEU A 14 6.83 -0.15 1.68
C LEU A 14 7.17 -0.59 0.24
N SER A 15 8.40 -0.31 -0.22
CA SER A 15 8.87 -0.69 -1.57
C SER A 15 9.03 -2.22 -1.74
N ALA A 16 9.44 -2.66 -2.93
CA ALA A 16 9.80 -4.07 -3.15
C ALA A 16 11.21 -4.42 -2.65
N LEU A 17 11.96 -3.45 -2.11
CA LEU A 17 13.36 -3.63 -1.76
C LEU A 17 13.55 -4.52 -0.51
N PRO A 18 14.68 -5.25 -0.41
CA PRO A 18 14.99 -6.14 0.72
C PRO A 18 15.04 -5.52 2.12
N LYS A 19 15.02 -4.18 2.23
CA LYS A 19 14.99 -3.44 3.50
C LYS A 19 13.64 -2.81 3.82
N SER A 20 12.66 -2.93 2.93
CA SER A 20 11.31 -2.46 3.19
C SER A 20 10.67 -3.24 4.34
N LEU A 21 9.75 -2.61 5.08
CA LEU A 21 9.01 -3.28 6.16
C LEU A 21 8.33 -4.54 5.63
N LYS A 22 7.64 -4.42 4.49
CA LYS A 22 6.93 -5.52 3.84
C LYS A 22 7.85 -6.68 3.45
N TRP A 23 9.08 -6.43 2.99
CA TRP A 23 10.03 -7.50 2.70
C TRP A 23 10.48 -8.21 3.99
N GLN A 24 10.86 -7.43 5.00
CA GLN A 24 11.34 -7.96 6.28
C GLN A 24 10.30 -8.82 6.99
N THR A 25 9.02 -8.48 6.84
CA THR A 25 7.91 -9.17 7.48
C THR A 25 7.23 -10.21 6.59
N SER A 26 7.74 -10.43 5.38
CA SER A 26 7.08 -11.29 4.37
C SER A 26 6.91 -12.74 4.81
N LEU A 27 7.86 -13.30 5.54
CA LEU A 27 7.77 -14.66 6.07
C LEU A 27 6.66 -14.83 7.10
N ALA A 28 6.34 -13.77 7.85
CA ALA A 28 5.36 -13.82 8.93
C ALA A 28 3.95 -13.46 8.47
N TYR A 29 3.81 -12.49 7.55
CA TYR A 29 2.49 -11.96 7.17
C TYR A 29 2.21 -11.95 5.65
N GLY A 30 3.15 -12.46 4.85
CA GLY A 30 3.08 -12.44 3.40
C GLY A 30 3.67 -11.16 2.79
N SER A 31 3.86 -11.18 1.47
CA SER A 31 4.53 -10.11 0.72
C SER A 31 3.59 -8.99 0.27
N ALA A 32 2.45 -8.80 0.95
CA ALA A 32 1.41 -7.87 0.56
C ALA A 32 0.89 -7.09 1.78
N PHE A 33 0.33 -5.91 1.53
CA PHE A 33 -0.23 -5.03 2.55
C PHE A 33 -1.51 -4.39 2.04
N SER A 34 -2.41 -4.04 2.94
CA SER A 34 -3.63 -3.30 2.65
C SER A 34 -3.67 -2.04 3.52
N TYR A 35 -4.07 -0.92 2.93
CA TYR A 35 -4.19 0.34 3.63
C TYR A 35 -5.44 1.09 3.17
N CYS A 36 -6.04 1.84 4.09
CA CYS A 36 -7.05 2.83 3.77
C CYS A 36 -6.64 4.12 4.48
N LEU A 37 -6.40 5.15 3.68
CA LEU A 37 -6.11 6.48 4.21
C LEU A 37 -7.43 7.13 4.62
N PRO A 38 -7.46 7.78 5.79
CA PRO A 38 -8.64 8.53 6.21
C PRO A 38 -8.86 9.69 5.24
N ARG A 39 -10.13 10.05 5.02
CA ARG A 39 -10.47 11.15 4.09
C ARG A 39 -10.03 12.51 4.64
N VAL A 40 -10.01 12.65 5.97
CA VAL A 40 -9.65 13.87 6.69
C VAL A 40 -8.54 13.59 7.69
N SER A 41 -7.71 14.60 7.97
CA SER A 41 -6.55 14.46 8.86
C SER A 41 -6.90 14.21 10.33
N SER A 42 -8.15 14.45 10.73
CA SER A 42 -8.66 14.22 12.07
C SER A 42 -9.11 12.77 12.32
N GLU A 43 -9.16 11.95 11.27
CA GLU A 43 -9.57 10.55 11.34
C GLU A 43 -8.36 9.62 11.27
N ALA A 44 -8.51 8.40 11.82
CA ALA A 44 -7.52 7.35 11.69
C ALA A 44 -7.91 6.41 10.53
N GLY A 45 -6.94 6.11 9.67
CA GLY A 45 -7.06 5.05 8.68
C GLY A 45 -6.67 3.69 9.24
N PHE A 46 -6.50 2.71 8.36
CA PHE A 46 -5.92 1.41 8.71
C PHE A 46 -4.71 1.07 7.85
N PHE A 47 -3.82 0.26 8.42
CA PHE A 47 -2.72 -0.39 7.72
C PHE A 47 -2.59 -1.81 8.27
N THR A 48 -2.57 -2.80 7.38
CA THR A 48 -2.34 -4.20 7.74
C THR A 48 -1.33 -4.82 6.78
N LEU A 49 -0.43 -5.64 7.32
CA LEU A 49 0.59 -6.38 6.57
C LEU A 49 0.02 -7.68 6.00
N SER A 50 -1.16 -7.64 5.40
CA SER A 50 -1.78 -8.81 4.80
C SER A 50 -2.85 -8.41 3.79
N VAL A 51 -3.29 -9.38 3.00
CA VAL A 51 -4.44 -9.25 2.10
C VAL A 51 -5.36 -10.44 2.40
N PRO A 52 -6.69 -10.29 2.35
CA PRO A 52 -7.60 -11.42 2.45
C PRO A 52 -7.19 -12.51 1.45
N ALA A 53 -7.18 -13.77 1.88
CA ALA A 53 -6.83 -14.88 1.00
C ALA A 53 -7.74 -14.86 -0.24
N SER A 54 -7.19 -15.16 -1.42
CA SER A 54 -7.86 -15.01 -2.71
C SER A 54 -9.20 -15.75 -2.80
N ASP A 55 -9.41 -16.76 -1.96
CA ASP A 55 -10.62 -17.60 -1.93
C ASP A 55 -11.68 -17.11 -0.91
N THR A 56 -11.46 -15.96 -0.28
CA THR A 56 -12.41 -15.37 0.67
C THR A 56 -13.42 -14.47 -0.05
N ALA A 57 -14.65 -14.39 0.47
CA ALA A 57 -15.66 -13.44 -0.01
C ALA A 57 -15.15 -11.98 0.01
N ALA A 58 -14.20 -11.66 0.88
CA ALA A 58 -13.53 -10.36 0.91
C ALA A 58 -12.64 -10.16 -0.33
N ALA A 59 -11.93 -11.18 -0.82
CA ALA A 59 -11.11 -11.08 -2.04
C ALA A 59 -11.95 -10.78 -3.30
N ALA A 60 -13.19 -11.25 -3.36
CA ALA A 60 -14.12 -10.95 -4.46
C ALA A 60 -14.48 -9.46 -4.57
N THR A 61 -14.20 -8.65 -3.55
CA THR A 61 -14.41 -7.19 -3.59
C THR A 61 -13.19 -6.42 -4.14
N PHE A 62 -12.06 -7.09 -4.37
CA PHE A 62 -10.86 -6.47 -4.92
C PHE A 62 -10.81 -6.62 -6.44
N SER A 63 -10.51 -5.52 -7.13
CA SER A 63 -10.13 -5.55 -8.54
C SER A 63 -8.61 -5.61 -8.64
N PHE A 64 -8.07 -6.72 -9.13
CA PHE A 64 -6.63 -6.89 -9.31
C PHE A 64 -6.18 -6.30 -10.65
N LYS A 65 -5.12 -5.48 -10.61
CA LYS A 65 -4.39 -5.05 -11.80
C LYS A 65 -2.94 -5.53 -11.72
N PRO A 66 -2.34 -5.97 -12.84
CA PRO A 66 -0.91 -6.27 -12.87
C PRO A 66 -0.09 -5.07 -12.40
N MET A 67 0.85 -5.35 -11.49
CA MET A 67 1.75 -4.34 -10.94
C MET A 67 3.14 -4.54 -11.55
N GLY A 68 3.69 -3.48 -12.12
CA GLY A 68 5.09 -3.38 -12.51
C GLY A 68 5.94 -2.83 -11.37
N TYR A 69 7.26 -2.97 -11.53
CA TYR A 69 8.25 -2.39 -10.64
C TYR A 69 9.29 -1.65 -11.47
N PHE A 70 9.37 -0.34 -11.31
CA PHE A 70 10.27 0.52 -12.10
C PHE A 70 10.86 1.62 -11.21
N ASN A 71 12.18 1.80 -11.27
CA ASN A 71 12.92 2.77 -10.45
C ASN A 71 12.54 2.74 -8.96
N ASP A 72 12.41 1.54 -8.40
CA ASP A 72 12.01 1.31 -7.00
C ASP A 72 10.58 1.66 -6.59
N PHE A 73 9.72 1.98 -7.56
CA PHE A 73 8.30 2.26 -7.34
C PHE A 73 7.39 1.18 -7.91
N TRP A 74 6.24 0.99 -7.25
CA TRP A 74 5.13 0.20 -7.78
C TRP A 74 4.43 1.01 -8.87
N THR A 75 4.32 0.43 -10.05
CA THR A 75 3.64 1.03 -11.19
C THR A 75 2.51 0.12 -11.66
N TRP A 76 1.51 0.69 -12.31
CA TRP A 76 0.47 -0.07 -13.00
C TRP A 76 0.05 0.69 -14.24
N GLU A 77 -0.38 -0.04 -15.27
CA GLU A 77 -0.83 0.58 -16.51
C GLU A 77 -2.26 1.12 -16.37
N ILE A 78 -2.46 2.33 -16.89
CA ILE A 78 -3.78 2.97 -16.97
C ILE A 78 -4.24 2.90 -18.44
N TRP A 79 -4.74 1.74 -18.87
CA TRP A 79 -5.43 1.63 -20.16
C TRP A 79 -6.81 2.32 -20.12
N PRO A 80 -7.21 3.11 -21.14
CA PRO A 80 -6.55 3.37 -22.43
C PRO A 80 -6.05 4.82 -22.58
N LEU A 81 -5.46 5.44 -21.55
CA LEU A 81 -5.03 6.85 -21.64
C LEU A 81 -3.75 7.07 -22.48
N PHE A 82 -3.09 6.00 -22.96
CA PHE A 82 -1.85 6.06 -23.74
C PHE A 82 -1.86 5.20 -25.03
N ARG A 83 -2.89 5.35 -25.89
CA ARG A 83 -2.65 5.11 -27.32
C ARG A 83 -2.05 6.39 -27.92
N GLN A 84 -0.73 6.44 -28.04
CA GLN A 84 -0.09 7.39 -28.93
C GLN A 84 -0.40 6.98 -30.37
N THR A 85 -1.03 7.88 -31.12
CA THR A 85 -0.98 7.93 -32.59
C THR A 85 0.43 8.20 -33.06
#